data_AF-A0A7J3WCY0-F1
#
_entry.id   AF-A0A7J3WCY0-F1
#
_cell.length_a   1.000
_cell.length_b   1.000
_cell.length_c   1.000
_cell.angle_alpha   90.00
_cell.angle_beta   90.00
_cell.angle_gamma   90.00
#
_symmetry.space_group_name_H-M   'P 1'
#
loop_
_entity.id
_entity.type
_entity.pdbx_description
1 polymer ?
#
loop_
_entity_poly.entity_id
_entity_poly.type
_entity_poly.pdbx_seq_one_letter_code
_entity_poly.pdbx_strand_id
1 'polypeptide(L)' 'MFRKVLVAVDGSEYSKKAVEVAVGLCKQMGAEIIFVHVV' A
#
# COMPACT_ATOMS: atom_id res chain seq x y z
N MET A 1 -4.13 2.40 15.66
CA MET A 1 -4.70 1.73 14.47
C MET A 1 -4.60 2.69 13.28
N PHE A 2 -4.15 2.24 12.11
CA PHE A 2 -4.01 3.08 10.91
C PHE A 2 -5.38 3.38 10.29
N ARG A 3 -5.58 4.62 9.87
CA ARG A 3 -6.77 5.09 9.14
C ARG A 3 -6.52 5.32 7.66
N LYS A 4 -5.27 5.61 7.30
CA LYS A 4 -4.81 5.89 5.94
C LYS A 4 -3.38 5.36 5.78
N VAL A 5 -3.11 4.67 4.68
CA VAL A 5 -1.82 4.05 4.36
C VAL A 5 -1.39 4.53 2.97
N LEU A 6 -0.19 5.08 2.87
CA LEU A 6 0.41 5.48 1.60
C LEU A 6 1.49 4.47 1.21
N VAL A 7 1.41 3.96 -0.02
CA VAL A 7 2.31 2.94 -0.57
C VAL A 7 3.03 3.53 -1.78
N ALA A 8 4.35 3.64 -1.67
CA ALA A 8 5.19 4.00 -2.79
C ALA A 8 5.35 2.80 -3.75
N VAL A 9 5.16 3.04 -5.05
CA VAL A 9 5.32 2.04 -6.09
C VAL A 9 6.34 2.52 -7.13
N ASP A 10 7.26 1.65 -7.49
CA ASP A 10 8.32 1.90 -8.49
C ASP A 10 8.29 0.88 -9.65
N GLY A 11 7.30 -0.02 -9.66
CA GLY A 11 7.15 -1.07 -10.67
C GLY A 11 7.99 -2.33 -10.42
N SER A 12 8.88 -2.31 -9.42
CA SER A 12 9.67 -3.49 -9.04
C SER A 12 8.82 -4.61 -8.43
N GLU A 13 9.32 -5.85 -8.45
CA GLU A 13 8.68 -6.97 -7.74
C GLU A 13 8.56 -6.72 -6.23
N TYR A 14 9.45 -5.90 -5.65
CA TYR A 14 9.38 -5.52 -4.24
C TYR A 14 8.20 -4.58 -3.97
N SER A 15 7.97 -3.59 -4.84
CA SER A 15 6.80 -2.73 -4.69
C SER A 15 5.48 -3.49 -4.87
N LYS A 16 5.43 -4.49 -5.76
CA LYS A 16 4.26 -5.38 -5.89
C LYS A 16 3.96 -6.14 -4.59
N LYS A 17 4.97 -6.73 -3.95
CA LYS A 17 4.81 -7.39 -2.64
C LYS A 17 4.39 -6.41 -1.54
N ALA A 18 4.90 -5.18 -1.56
CA ALA A 18 4.47 -4.14 -0.62
C ALA A 18 2.99 -3.79 -0.79
N VAL A 19 2.48 -3.75 -2.04
CA VAL A 19 1.05 -3.58 -2.33
C VAL A 19 0.22 -4.72 -1.74
N GLU A 20 0.62 -5.98 -1.93
CA GLU A 20 -0.11 -7.14 -1.39
C GLU A 20 -0.26 -7.07 0.13
N VAL A 21 0.83 -6.77 0.84
CA VAL A 21 0.83 -6.62 2.30
C VAL A 21 -0.03 -5.44 2.74
N ALA A 22 0.12 -4.28 2.11
CA ALA A 22 -0.61 -3.07 2.47
C ALA A 22 -2.13 -3.23 2.25
N VAL A 23 -2.54 -3.91 1.19
CA VAL A 23 -3.96 -4.24 0.93
C VAL A 23 -4.52 -5.14 2.03
N GLY A 24 -3.79 -6.18 2.43
CA GLY A 24 -4.20 -7.06 3.52
C GLY A 24 -4.40 -6.29 4.83
N LEU A 25 -3.43 -5.45 5.19
CA LEU A 25 -3.49 -4.58 6.35
C LEU A 25 -4.71 -3.65 6.31
N CYS A 26 -4.93 -2.96 5.20
CA CYS A 26 -6.03 -2.01 5.06
C CYS A 26 -7.40 -2.69 5.14
N LYS A 27 -7.55 -3.88 4.56
CA LYS A 27 -8.78 -4.69 4.66
C LYS A 27 -9.10 -5.07 6.11
N GLN A 28 -8.10 -5.51 6.88
CA GLN A 28 -8.29 -5.88 8.29
C GLN A 28 -8.66 -4.67 9.16
N MET A 29 -8.19 -3.48 8.77
CA MET A 29 -8.30 -2.27 9.60
C MET A 29 -9.40 -1.30 9.14
N GLY A 30 -10.03 -1.54 7.98
CA GLY A 30 -10.92 -0.57 7.35
C GLY A 30 -10.22 0.74 6.97
N ALA A 31 -8.93 0.67 6.64
CA ALA A 31 -8.11 1.84 6.33
C ALA A 31 -8.18 2.22 4.84
N GLU A 32 -8.08 3.52 4.55
CA GLU A 32 -7.91 4.03 3.20
C GLU A 32 -6.48 3.72 2.70
N ILE A 33 -6.33 3.34 1.43
CA ILE A 33 -5.02 3.09 0.82
C ILE A 33 -4.78 4.03 -0.35
N ILE A 34 -3.59 4.61 -0.44
CA ILE A 34 -3.17 5.52 -1.49
C ILE A 34 -1.87 5.01 -2.10
N PHE A 35 -1.79 4.95 -3.43
CA PHE A 35 -0.58 4.60 -4.16
C PHE A 35 0.09 5.84 -4.73
N VAL A 36 1.42 5.92 -4.68
CA VAL A 36 2.20 6.99 -5.31
C VAL A 36 3.35 6.42 -6.13
N HIS A 37 3.51 6.95 -7.34
CA HIS A 37 4.67 6.73 -8.20
C HIS A 37 5.32 8.07 -8.48
N VAL A 38 6.65 8.15 -8.38
CA VAL A 38 7.43 9.35 -8.67
C VAL A 38 8.17 9.13 -9.98
N VAL A 39 8.06 10.09 -10.90
CA VAL A 39 8.64 10.07 -12.25
C VAL A 39 9.78 11.06 -12.35
#